data_AF-F8PRX0-F1
#
_entry.id   AF-F8PRX0-F1
#
_cell.length_a   1.000
_cell.length_b   1.000
_cell.length_c   1.000
_cell.angle_alpha   90.00
_cell.angle_beta   90.00
_cell.angle_gamma   90.00
#
_symmetry.space_group_name_H-M   'P 1'
#
loop_
_entity.id
_entity.type
_entity.pdbx_description
1 polymer ?
#
loop_
_entity_poly.entity_id
_entity_poly.type
_entity_poly.pdbx_seq_one_letter_code
_entity_poly.pdbx_strand_id
1 'polypeptide(L)'
;MFAADLLFSSPRLRFSQAQQKAILSWANELSAKYVPTLHALKKCQETIRHLVGNPTEKVATNSRNIFYQNSIGKAIAKDYSNPITWFSMQDYPKDGEGSMSQAHHGSKMLLDPHPSLAVPSVSANSKIFFVDELLQQSSGAYFIPKQFFQSRDQLDDVEILLLGYPVARSEAGFIVDLECVIATTSTFKCTYENIHANEPEFCGFTELVPLTMQYTIDLSRHFAN
;
A
#
# COMPACT_ATOMS: atom_id res chain seq x y z
N MET A 1 28.49 22.97 7.43
CA MET A 1 27.64 21.96 8.10
C MET A 1 27.29 20.82 7.14
N PHE A 2 26.46 21.06 6.12
CA PHE A 2 25.96 20.03 5.19
C PHE A 2 27.06 19.17 4.53
N ALA A 3 28.07 19.78 3.90
CA ALA A 3 29.11 19.03 3.20
C ALA A 3 29.93 18.10 4.12
N ALA A 4 30.23 18.55 5.33
CA ALA A 4 30.97 17.75 6.31
C ALA A 4 30.11 16.59 6.85
N ASP A 5 28.80 16.83 7.06
CA ASP A 5 27.87 15.77 7.42
C ASP A 5 27.72 14.73 6.30
N LEU A 6 27.56 15.17 5.05
CA LEU A 6 27.48 14.29 3.88
C LEU A 6 28.73 13.40 3.73
N LEU A 7 29.92 14.00 3.92
CA LEU A 7 31.19 13.28 3.85
C LEU A 7 31.29 12.19 4.94
N PHE A 8 30.98 12.54 6.19
CA PHE A 8 31.13 11.63 7.33
C PHE A 8 29.98 10.62 7.46
N SER A 9 28.83 10.90 6.86
CA SER A 9 27.65 10.02 6.82
C SER A 9 27.63 9.12 5.57
N SER A 10 28.70 9.10 4.77
CA SER A 10 28.80 8.25 3.58
C SER A 10 28.77 6.75 3.93
N PRO A 11 27.83 5.95 3.39
CA PRO A 11 27.71 4.53 3.72
C PRO A 11 28.95 3.71 3.36
N ARG A 12 29.71 4.16 2.34
CA ARG A 12 30.86 3.46 1.77
C ARG A 12 32.19 3.90 2.38
N LEU A 13 32.20 5.00 3.14
CA LEU A 13 33.41 5.59 3.73
C LEU A 13 33.17 5.83 5.23
N ARG A 14 33.58 4.86 6.05
CA ARG A 14 33.45 4.97 7.51
C ARG A 14 34.67 5.69 8.09
N PHE A 15 34.47 6.94 8.50
CA PHE A 15 35.49 7.70 9.22
C PHE A 15 35.38 7.46 10.73
N SER A 16 36.49 7.05 11.36
CA SER A 16 36.64 7.07 12.81
C SER A 16 36.59 8.51 13.34
N GLN A 17 36.27 8.70 14.63
CA GLN A 17 36.28 10.04 15.23
C GLN A 17 37.65 10.73 15.10
N ALA A 18 38.76 9.98 15.17
CA ALA A 18 40.10 10.51 14.98
C ALA A 18 40.29 11.06 13.56
N GLN A 19 39.85 10.31 12.55
CA GLN A 19 39.90 10.75 11.15
C GLN A 19 39.01 11.97 10.90
N GLN A 20 37.80 12.00 11.46
CA GLN A 20 36.91 13.17 11.33
C GLN A 20 37.56 14.42 11.94
N LYS A 21 38.17 14.31 13.12
CA LYS A 21 38.92 15.42 13.75
C LYS A 21 40.10 15.86 12.90
N ALA A 22 40.89 14.92 12.38
CA ALA A 22 42.04 15.23 11.52
C ALA A 22 41.61 16.01 10.26
N ILE A 23 40.54 15.57 9.60
CA ILE A 23 40.00 16.23 8.39
C ILE A 23 39.51 17.64 8.72
N LEU A 24 38.79 17.84 9.83
CA LEU A 24 38.33 19.16 10.25
C LEU A 24 39.49 20.07 10.69
N SER A 25 40.51 19.52 11.36
CA SER A 25 41.72 20.26 11.75
C SER A 25 42.48 20.73 10.52
N TRP A 26 42.67 19.84 9.54
CA TRP A 26 43.30 20.16 8.27
C TRP A 26 42.51 21.24 7.51
N ALA A 27 41.18 21.17 7.47
CA ALA A 27 40.36 22.21 6.85
C ALA A 27 40.51 23.57 7.56
N ASN A 28 40.65 23.59 8.90
CA ASN A 28 40.93 24.81 9.65
C ASN A 28 42.31 25.38 9.35
N GLU A 29 43.34 24.53 9.26
CA GLU A 29 44.71 24.95 8.91
C GLU A 29 44.78 25.58 7.51
N LEU A 30 43.97 25.08 6.57
CA LEU A 30 43.81 25.67 5.24
C LEU A 30 42.96 26.95 5.23
N SER A 31 42.58 27.48 6.40
CA SER A 31 41.73 28.67 6.54
C SER A 31 40.41 28.56 5.77
N ALA A 32 39.87 27.34 5.64
CA ALA A 32 38.56 27.14 5.03
C ALA A 32 37.48 27.86 5.85
N LYS A 33 36.54 28.50 5.16
CA LYS A 33 35.45 29.23 5.83
C LYS A 33 34.40 28.24 6.35
N TYR A 34 33.84 28.54 7.53
CA TYR A 34 32.71 27.81 8.11
C TYR A 34 32.94 26.31 8.39
N VAL A 35 34.15 25.95 8.81
CA VAL A 35 34.46 24.58 9.26
C VAL A 35 33.69 24.28 10.55
N PRO A 36 32.81 23.27 10.57
CA PRO A 36 32.07 22.94 11.77
C PRO A 36 32.98 22.23 12.77
N THR A 37 32.70 22.41 14.07
CA THR A 37 33.30 21.55 15.09
C THR A 37 32.67 20.15 15.03
N LEU A 38 33.41 19.13 15.45
CA LEU A 38 32.86 17.77 15.56
C LEU A 38 31.62 17.72 16.47
N HIS A 39 31.61 18.53 17.54
CA HIS A 39 30.46 18.65 18.42
C HIS A 39 29.24 19.23 17.71
N ALA A 40 29.42 20.30 16.92
CA ALA A 40 28.34 20.92 16.17
C ALA A 40 27.76 19.96 15.11
N LEU A 41 28.61 19.15 14.47
CA LEU A 41 28.17 18.09 13.56
C LEU A 41 27.33 17.03 14.26
N LYS A 42 27.80 16.49 15.39
CA LYS A 42 27.04 15.49 16.17
C LYS A 42 25.68 16.02 16.61
N LYS A 43 25.63 17.25 17.12
CA LYS A 43 24.38 17.89 17.51
C LYS A 43 23.43 18.06 16.32
N CYS A 44 23.95 18.43 15.16
CA CYS A 44 23.16 18.54 13.93
C CYS A 44 22.60 17.17 13.50
N GLN A 45 23.41 16.12 13.53
CA GLN A 45 22.99 14.74 13.24
C GLN A 45 21.91 14.24 14.21
N GLU A 46 22.03 14.55 15.50
CA GLU A 46 21.02 14.24 16.51
C GLU A 46 19.70 14.95 16.22
N THR A 47 19.74 16.25 15.88
CA THR A 47 18.56 17.00 15.48
C THR A 47 17.91 16.40 14.24
N ILE A 48 18.68 16.08 13.19
CA ILE A 48 18.16 15.43 11.97
C ILE A 48 17.53 14.09 12.32
N ARG A 49 18.19 13.27 13.16
CA ARG A 49 17.67 11.97 13.60
C ARG A 49 16.36 12.11 14.39
N HIS A 50 16.21 13.16 15.18
CA HIS A 50 14.97 13.45 15.89
C HIS A 50 13.85 13.90 14.94
N LEU A 51 14.16 14.73 13.94
CA LEU A 51 13.19 15.23 12.96
C LEU A 51 12.72 14.16 11.97
N VAL A 52 13.65 13.37 11.42
CA VAL A 52 13.37 12.33 10.41
C VAL A 52 12.98 10.99 11.06
N GLY A 53 13.21 10.86 12.37
CA GLY A 53 12.97 9.66 13.14
C GLY A 53 14.14 8.68 13.12
N ASN A 54 14.37 8.03 14.26
CA ASN A 54 15.27 6.89 14.34
C ASN A 54 14.50 5.62 13.95
N PRO A 55 14.84 4.94 12.84
CA PRO A 55 14.16 3.71 12.48
C PRO A 55 14.46 2.59 13.47
N THR A 56 15.61 2.65 14.16
CA THR A 56 16.14 1.57 15.00
C THR A 56 15.80 1.76 16.47
N GLU A 57 14.96 0.89 16.98
CA GLU A 57 14.58 0.80 18.38
C GLU A 57 15.47 -0.23 19.09
N LYS A 58 15.97 0.15 20.26
CA LYS A 58 16.76 -0.74 21.11
C LYS A 58 15.80 -1.55 21.97
N VAL A 59 15.71 -2.84 21.72
CA VAL A 59 14.88 -3.77 22.49
C VAL A 59 15.79 -4.56 23.44
N ALA A 60 15.62 -4.33 24.75
CA ALA A 60 16.29 -5.11 25.77
C ALA A 60 15.38 -6.25 26.22
N THR A 61 15.83 -7.49 26.10
CA THR A 61 15.08 -8.65 26.61
C THR A 61 15.34 -8.83 28.11
N ASN A 62 14.44 -9.54 28.79
CA ASN A 62 14.61 -9.93 30.20
C ASN A 62 15.90 -10.72 30.46
N SER A 63 16.43 -11.38 29.42
CA SER A 63 17.72 -12.10 29.44
C SER A 63 18.96 -11.21 29.32
N ARG A 64 18.81 -9.87 29.37
CA ARG A 64 19.87 -8.85 29.16
C ARG A 64 20.48 -8.81 27.76
N ASN A 65 19.95 -9.56 26.80
CA ASN A 65 20.33 -9.41 25.40
C ASN A 65 19.72 -8.12 24.82
N ILE A 66 20.55 -7.34 24.12
CA ILE A 66 20.18 -6.09 23.46
C ILE A 66 20.06 -6.36 21.96
N PHE A 67 18.87 -6.13 21.41
CA PHE A 67 18.61 -6.17 19.98
C PHE A 67 18.32 -4.77 19.46
N TYR A 68 18.62 -4.57 18.18
CA TYR A 68 18.33 -3.36 17.44
C TYR A 68 17.33 -3.72 16.35
N GLN A 69 16.09 -3.30 16.50
CA GLN A 69 15.02 -3.62 15.56
C GLN A 69 14.62 -2.36 14.80
N ASN A 70 14.60 -2.43 13.48
CA ASN A 70 13.96 -1.38 12.69
C ASN A 70 12.44 -1.59 12.71
N SER A 71 11.68 -0.51 12.87
CA SER A 71 10.22 -0.58 12.70
C SER A 71 9.89 -0.90 11.24
N ILE A 72 9.22 -2.03 11.03
CA ILE A 72 8.80 -2.51 9.70
C ILE A 72 7.86 -1.48 9.05
N GLY A 73 6.89 -0.96 9.81
CA GLY A 73 5.97 0.07 9.32
C GLY A 73 6.69 1.35 8.88
N LYS A 74 7.71 1.79 9.62
CA LYS A 74 8.53 2.95 9.21
C LYS A 74 9.39 2.65 7.97
N ALA A 75 9.78 1.41 7.75
CA ALA A 75 10.50 1.01 6.53
C ALA A 75 9.56 1.04 5.32
N ILE A 76 8.39 0.39 5.42
CA ILE A 76 7.35 0.40 4.40
C ILE A 76 6.95 1.83 4.04
N ALA A 77 6.69 2.68 5.04
CA ALA A 77 6.35 4.09 4.80
C ALA A 77 7.43 4.85 4.04
N LYS A 78 8.72 4.54 4.28
CA LYS A 78 9.84 5.15 3.54
C LYS A 78 9.89 4.68 2.10
N ASP A 79 9.61 3.40 1.85
CA ASP A 79 9.57 2.84 0.49
C ASP A 79 8.45 3.49 -0.34
N TYR A 80 7.24 3.62 0.23
CA TYR A 80 6.12 4.34 -0.41
C TYR A 80 6.37 5.86 -0.55
N SER A 81 7.13 6.47 0.35
CA SER A 81 7.48 7.90 0.25
C SER A 81 8.62 8.17 -0.75
N ASN A 82 9.31 7.13 -1.22
CA ASN A 82 10.44 7.29 -2.11
C ASN A 82 9.97 7.36 -3.57
N PRO A 83 10.10 8.53 -4.24
CA PRO A 83 9.62 8.72 -5.62
C PRO A 83 10.31 7.81 -6.65
N ILE A 84 11.44 7.17 -6.33
CA ILE A 84 12.11 6.22 -7.22
C ILE A 84 11.60 4.80 -7.00
N THR A 85 11.47 4.38 -5.73
CA THR A 85 11.11 3.01 -5.39
C THR A 85 9.63 2.75 -5.60
N TRP A 86 8.76 3.70 -5.25
CA TRP A 86 7.31 3.46 -5.27
C TRP A 86 6.76 3.13 -6.66
N PHE A 87 7.29 3.73 -7.74
CA PHE A 87 6.88 3.41 -9.12
C PHE A 87 7.23 1.98 -9.55
N SER A 88 8.15 1.33 -8.85
CA SER A 88 8.54 -0.06 -9.10
C SER A 88 7.88 -1.05 -8.14
N MET A 89 7.04 -0.57 -7.21
CA MET A 89 6.31 -1.42 -6.27
C MET A 89 5.09 -2.05 -6.96
N GLN A 90 4.80 -3.29 -6.61
CA GLN A 90 3.69 -4.05 -7.17
C GLN A 90 2.67 -4.33 -6.07
N ASP A 91 1.64 -3.48 -6.00
CA ASP A 91 0.59 -3.56 -4.97
C ASP A 91 -0.48 -4.63 -5.31
N TYR A 92 -0.71 -4.89 -6.59
CA TYR A 92 -1.73 -5.83 -7.06
C TYR A 92 -1.10 -7.16 -7.48
N PRO A 93 -1.77 -8.30 -7.25
CA PRO A 93 -1.47 -9.54 -7.95
C PRO A 93 -1.51 -9.31 -9.46
N LYS A 94 -0.66 -10.00 -10.21
CA LYS A 94 -0.59 -9.88 -11.67
C LYS A 94 -0.84 -11.25 -12.29
N ASP A 95 -1.65 -11.29 -13.34
CA ASP A 95 -1.77 -12.51 -14.14
C ASP A 95 -0.42 -12.80 -14.81
N GLY A 96 0.13 -13.98 -14.52
CA GLY A 96 1.43 -14.43 -15.01
C GLY A 96 1.39 -15.01 -16.42
N GLU A 97 0.24 -14.97 -17.10
CA GLU A 97 0.03 -15.53 -18.45
C GLU A 97 0.44 -17.02 -18.51
N GLY A 98 0.19 -17.75 -17.42
CA GLY A 98 0.57 -19.16 -17.27
C GLY A 98 2.01 -19.42 -16.80
N SER A 99 2.80 -18.39 -16.47
CA SER A 99 4.15 -18.52 -15.92
C SER A 99 4.37 -17.68 -14.67
N MET A 100 5.26 -18.12 -13.78
CA MET A 100 5.55 -17.40 -12.52
C MET A 100 7.01 -16.98 -12.48
N SER A 101 7.28 -15.69 -12.71
CA SER A 101 8.63 -15.11 -12.58
C SER A 101 8.88 -14.40 -11.25
N GLN A 102 7.81 -14.01 -10.55
CA GLN A 102 7.83 -13.24 -9.30
C GLN A 102 6.64 -13.68 -8.42
N ALA A 103 6.70 -13.37 -7.13
CA ALA A 103 5.65 -13.77 -6.18
C ALA A 103 4.25 -13.24 -6.55
N HIS A 104 4.15 -12.04 -7.13
CA HIS A 104 2.89 -11.44 -7.56
C HIS A 104 2.25 -12.15 -8.77
N HIS A 105 2.99 -13.00 -9.50
CA HIS A 105 2.47 -13.86 -10.57
C HIS A 105 1.91 -15.20 -10.05
N GLY A 106 2.01 -15.45 -8.74
CA GLY A 106 1.52 -16.70 -8.16
C GLY A 106 0.00 -16.79 -8.24
N SER A 107 -0.52 -17.91 -8.75
CA SER A 107 -1.97 -18.16 -8.85
C SER A 107 -2.68 -18.03 -7.50
N LYS A 108 -2.01 -18.36 -6.40
CA LYS A 108 -2.53 -18.17 -5.04
C LYS A 108 -2.76 -16.70 -4.69
N MET A 109 -1.90 -15.80 -5.15
CA MET A 109 -2.10 -14.36 -4.93
C MET A 109 -3.31 -13.84 -5.70
N LEU A 110 -3.66 -14.44 -6.85
CA LEU A 110 -4.74 -13.99 -7.74
C LEU A 110 -6.11 -14.66 -7.47
N LEU A 111 -6.13 -15.91 -7.03
CA LEU A 111 -7.38 -16.67 -6.88
C LEU A 111 -7.82 -16.86 -5.42
N ASP A 112 -6.87 -16.86 -4.49
CA ASP A 112 -7.12 -17.16 -3.09
C ASP A 112 -6.18 -16.41 -2.14
N PRO A 113 -6.10 -15.06 -2.23
CA PRO A 113 -5.43 -14.30 -1.20
C PRO A 113 -6.22 -14.43 0.10
N HIS A 114 -5.49 -14.51 1.22
CA HIS A 114 -6.14 -14.38 2.52
C HIS A 114 -6.86 -13.02 2.59
N PRO A 115 -8.09 -12.91 3.14
CA PRO A 115 -8.85 -11.66 3.13
C PRO A 115 -8.10 -10.47 3.76
N SER A 116 -7.28 -10.73 4.79
CA SER A 116 -6.45 -9.69 5.42
C SER A 116 -5.22 -9.25 4.60
N LEU A 117 -4.93 -9.94 3.50
CA LEU A 117 -3.80 -9.70 2.61
C LEU A 117 -4.24 -9.30 1.20
N ALA A 118 -5.54 -9.43 0.89
CA ALA A 118 -6.12 -8.97 -0.35
C ALA A 118 -6.07 -7.44 -0.42
N VAL A 119 -5.89 -6.91 -1.62
CA VAL A 119 -5.95 -5.46 -1.84
C VAL A 119 -7.39 -4.99 -1.57
N PRO A 120 -7.62 -4.09 -0.61
CA PRO A 120 -8.98 -3.77 -0.16
C PRO A 120 -9.75 -2.88 -1.14
N SER A 121 -9.04 -2.13 -1.97
CA SER A 121 -9.65 -1.13 -2.84
C SER A 121 -8.80 -0.81 -4.06
N VAL A 122 -9.44 -0.35 -5.12
CA VAL A 122 -8.80 0.24 -6.31
C VAL A 122 -9.28 1.67 -6.51
N SER A 123 -8.38 2.55 -6.95
CA SER A 123 -8.76 3.88 -7.42
C SER A 123 -8.87 3.90 -8.95
N ALA A 124 -10.03 4.26 -9.46
CA ALA A 124 -10.29 4.41 -10.89
C ALA A 124 -11.39 5.45 -11.13
N ASN A 125 -11.34 6.16 -12.26
CA ASN A 125 -12.32 7.20 -12.62
C ASN A 125 -12.54 8.26 -11.51
N SER A 126 -11.47 8.65 -10.80
CA SER A 126 -11.51 9.57 -9.65
C SER A 126 -12.40 9.10 -8.47
N LYS A 127 -12.69 7.80 -8.40
CA LYS A 127 -13.42 7.15 -7.31
C LYS A 127 -12.58 6.02 -6.73
N ILE A 128 -12.97 5.57 -5.54
CA ILE A 128 -12.38 4.40 -4.89
C ILE A 128 -13.47 3.34 -4.81
N PHE A 129 -13.13 2.13 -5.24
CA PHE A 129 -14.00 0.97 -5.22
C PHE A 129 -13.42 -0.05 -4.26
N PHE A 130 -14.24 -0.61 -3.37
CA PHE A 130 -13.81 -1.58 -2.37
C PHE A 130 -14.23 -3.00 -2.75
N VAL A 131 -13.50 -3.99 -2.23
CA VAL A 131 -13.97 -5.38 -2.21
C VAL A 131 -15.21 -5.51 -1.33
N ASP A 132 -16.04 -6.50 -1.63
CA ASP A 132 -17.27 -6.85 -0.92
C ASP A 132 -18.35 -5.75 -0.87
N GLU A 133 -18.20 -4.69 -1.67
CA GLU A 133 -19.19 -3.63 -1.83
C GLU A 133 -19.99 -3.77 -3.14
N LEU A 134 -21.27 -3.38 -3.10
CA LEU A 134 -22.10 -3.32 -4.29
C LEU A 134 -21.66 -2.15 -5.18
N LEU A 135 -21.25 -2.45 -6.40
CA LEU A 135 -20.89 -1.48 -7.41
C LEU A 135 -21.90 -1.51 -8.56
N GLN A 136 -22.04 -0.39 -9.27
CA GLN A 136 -22.81 -0.32 -10.50
C GLN A 136 -21.91 0.04 -11.68
N GLN A 137 -22.06 -0.72 -12.75
CA GLN A 137 -21.43 -0.46 -14.04
C GLN A 137 -22.18 0.62 -14.83
N SER A 138 -21.51 1.20 -15.81
CA SER A 138 -22.09 2.20 -16.73
C SER A 138 -23.25 1.65 -17.56
N SER A 139 -23.33 0.33 -17.71
CA SER A 139 -24.45 -0.39 -18.33
C SER A 139 -25.71 -0.45 -17.45
N GLY A 140 -25.60 -0.14 -16.16
CA GLY A 140 -26.65 -0.33 -15.16
C GLY A 140 -26.61 -1.70 -14.46
N ALA A 141 -25.72 -2.61 -14.88
CA ALA A 141 -25.49 -3.88 -14.20
C ALA A 141 -24.82 -3.67 -12.84
N TYR A 142 -25.07 -4.58 -11.89
CA TYR A 142 -24.47 -4.54 -10.56
C TYR A 142 -23.43 -5.66 -10.38
N PHE A 143 -22.48 -5.42 -9.48
CA PHE A 143 -21.37 -6.34 -9.25
C PHE A 143 -20.83 -6.20 -7.82
N ILE A 144 -20.34 -7.30 -7.24
CA ILE A 144 -19.61 -7.29 -5.97
C ILE A 144 -18.19 -7.80 -6.23
N PRO A 145 -17.17 -6.93 -6.12
CA PRO A 145 -15.78 -7.35 -6.28
C PRO A 145 -15.35 -8.26 -5.14
N LYS A 146 -14.71 -9.37 -5.48
CA LYS A 146 -14.01 -10.21 -4.51
C LYS A 146 -12.53 -9.85 -4.45
N GLN A 147 -11.94 -9.48 -5.59
CA GLN A 147 -10.51 -9.25 -5.70
C GLN A 147 -10.15 -8.35 -6.89
N PHE A 148 -9.09 -7.57 -6.72
CA PHE A 148 -8.43 -6.80 -7.78
C PHE A 148 -7.13 -7.48 -8.22
N PHE A 149 -6.87 -7.49 -9.52
CA PHE A 149 -5.62 -7.97 -10.09
C PHE A 149 -5.27 -7.21 -11.36
N GLN A 150 -3.99 -7.19 -11.71
CA GLN A 150 -3.50 -6.61 -12.96
C GLN A 150 -3.43 -7.67 -14.04
N SER A 151 -3.90 -7.32 -15.23
CA SER A 151 -3.69 -8.09 -16.45
C SER A 151 -3.16 -7.17 -17.54
N ARG A 152 -2.57 -7.76 -18.57
CA ARG A 152 -2.22 -7.04 -19.79
C ARG A 152 -3.31 -7.19 -20.81
N ASP A 153 -3.63 -6.08 -21.46
CA ASP A 153 -4.54 -6.10 -22.59
C ASP A 153 -3.81 -6.53 -23.88
N GLN A 154 -4.52 -6.48 -25.01
CA GLN A 154 -3.95 -6.84 -26.32
C GLN A 154 -2.89 -5.85 -26.83
N LEU A 155 -2.83 -4.65 -26.24
CA LEU A 155 -1.90 -3.57 -26.58
C LEU A 155 -0.69 -3.51 -25.62
N ASP A 156 -0.57 -4.50 -24.72
CA ASP A 156 0.47 -4.58 -23.67
C ASP A 156 0.32 -3.49 -22.59
N ASP A 157 -0.82 -2.81 -22.53
CA ASP A 157 -1.16 -1.88 -21.47
C ASP A 157 -1.63 -2.64 -20.22
N VAL A 158 -1.19 -2.17 -19.05
CA VAL A 158 -1.55 -2.78 -17.76
C VAL A 158 -2.91 -2.24 -17.33
N GLU A 159 -3.90 -3.12 -17.27
CA GLU A 159 -5.24 -2.80 -16.77
C GLU A 159 -5.50 -3.52 -15.45
N ILE A 160 -6.20 -2.84 -14.54
CA ILE A 160 -6.71 -3.47 -13.32
C ILE A 160 -8.08 -4.07 -13.63
N LEU A 161 -8.23 -5.36 -13.35
CA LEU A 161 -9.45 -6.13 -13.48
C LEU A 161 -9.96 -6.55 -12.10
N LEU A 162 -11.26 -6.87 -12.06
CA LEU A 162 -11.96 -7.32 -10.87
C LEU A 162 -12.42 -8.76 -11.11
N LEU A 163 -12.14 -9.63 -10.16
CA LEU A 163 -12.81 -10.93 -10.04
C LEU A 163 -13.90 -10.78 -8.99
N GLY A 164 -15.12 -11.21 -9.29
CA GLY A 164 -16.25 -11.02 -8.37
C GLY A 164 -17.55 -11.56 -8.91
N TYR A 165 -18.65 -11.12 -8.31
CA TYR A 165 -19.97 -11.72 -8.49
C TYR A 165 -20.90 -10.75 -9.22
N PRO A 166 -21.50 -11.16 -10.35
CA PRO A 166 -22.60 -10.43 -10.96
C PRO A 166 -23.78 -10.31 -10.00
N VAL A 167 -24.46 -9.17 -10.04
CA VAL A 167 -25.67 -8.94 -9.24
C VAL A 167 -26.81 -8.51 -10.15
N ALA A 168 -27.91 -9.27 -10.09
CA ALA A 168 -29.15 -8.95 -10.75
C ALA A 168 -30.09 -8.21 -9.80
N ARG A 169 -30.77 -7.19 -10.29
CA ARG A 169 -31.82 -6.49 -9.54
C ARG A 169 -33.18 -7.14 -9.82
N SER A 170 -33.93 -7.44 -8.77
CA SER A 170 -35.31 -7.93 -8.82
C SER A 170 -36.23 -7.07 -7.97
N GLU A 171 -37.55 -7.31 -8.04
CA GLU A 171 -38.53 -6.64 -7.16
C GLU A 171 -38.31 -6.96 -5.68
N ALA A 172 -37.74 -8.14 -5.38
CA ALA A 172 -37.45 -8.59 -4.01
C ALA A 172 -36.09 -8.11 -3.50
N GLY A 173 -35.29 -7.42 -4.33
CA GLY A 173 -33.95 -6.96 -3.98
C GLY A 173 -32.87 -7.45 -4.95
N PHE A 174 -31.62 -7.28 -4.54
CA PHE A 174 -30.43 -7.76 -5.25
C PHE A 174 -30.22 -9.26 -5.06
N ILE A 175 -29.96 -9.94 -6.18
CA ILE A 175 -29.68 -11.37 -6.27
C ILE A 175 -28.25 -11.53 -6.78
N VAL A 176 -27.41 -12.23 -6.01
CA VAL A 176 -26.00 -12.44 -6.33
C VAL A 176 -25.85 -13.76 -7.09
N ASP A 177 -25.22 -13.72 -8.25
CA ASP A 177 -24.76 -14.93 -8.95
C ASP A 177 -23.45 -15.40 -8.31
N LEU A 178 -23.40 -16.67 -7.89
CA LEU A 178 -22.23 -17.25 -7.22
C LEU A 178 -21.12 -17.64 -8.19
N GLU A 179 -21.38 -17.63 -9.49
CA GLU A 179 -20.35 -17.83 -10.51
C GLU A 179 -19.49 -16.56 -10.63
N CYS A 180 -18.21 -16.66 -10.23
CA CYS A 180 -17.29 -15.54 -10.36
C CYS A 180 -16.99 -15.24 -11.83
N VAL A 181 -17.08 -13.97 -12.20
CA VAL A 181 -16.67 -13.48 -13.51
C VAL A 181 -15.65 -12.35 -13.38
N ILE A 182 -14.95 -12.09 -14.48
CA ILE A 182 -14.01 -10.98 -14.59
C ILE A 182 -14.73 -9.76 -15.15
N ALA A 183 -14.54 -8.61 -14.50
CA ALA A 183 -15.04 -7.32 -14.95
C ALA A 183 -13.90 -6.30 -15.01
N THR A 184 -14.05 -5.30 -15.86
CA THR A 184 -13.04 -4.26 -16.08
C THR A 184 -13.29 -3.05 -15.19
N THR A 185 -12.25 -2.51 -14.54
CA THR A 185 -12.41 -1.40 -13.58
C THR A 185 -13.00 -0.14 -14.22
N SER A 186 -12.67 0.13 -15.48
CA SER A 186 -13.18 1.28 -16.24
C SER A 186 -14.70 1.26 -16.45
N THR A 187 -15.36 0.10 -16.34
CA THR A 187 -16.81 -0.02 -16.51
C THR A 187 -17.60 0.52 -15.33
N PHE A 188 -16.99 0.63 -14.14
CA PHE A 188 -17.68 1.02 -12.92
C PHE A 188 -17.90 2.52 -12.81
N LYS A 189 -19.11 2.89 -12.40
CA LYS A 189 -19.59 4.27 -12.32
C LYS A 189 -20.00 4.67 -10.92
N CYS A 190 -20.74 3.82 -10.20
CA CYS A 190 -21.29 4.15 -8.87
C CYS A 190 -20.69 3.24 -7.80
N THR A 191 -20.33 3.85 -6.67
CA THR A 191 -19.93 3.14 -5.45
C THR A 191 -21.16 2.73 -4.65
N TYR A 192 -20.97 1.88 -3.63
CA TYR A 192 -22.04 1.53 -2.70
C TYR A 192 -22.70 2.76 -2.07
N GLU A 193 -21.91 3.73 -1.62
CA GLU A 193 -22.42 4.98 -1.05
C GLU A 193 -23.35 5.73 -2.02
N ASN A 194 -23.00 5.77 -3.31
CA ASN A 194 -23.84 6.41 -4.33
C ASN A 194 -25.17 5.67 -4.52
N ILE A 195 -25.15 4.34 -4.52
CA ILE A 195 -26.34 3.50 -4.69
C ILE A 195 -27.22 3.59 -3.45
N HIS A 196 -26.63 3.49 -2.26
CA HIS A 196 -27.33 3.56 -0.98
C HIS A 196 -27.99 4.92 -0.75
N ALA A 197 -27.36 6.02 -1.17
CA ALA A 197 -27.96 7.36 -1.09
C ALA A 197 -29.16 7.54 -2.05
N ASN A 198 -29.33 6.66 -3.03
CA ASN A 198 -30.42 6.70 -3.99
C ASN A 198 -31.54 5.73 -3.58
N GLU A 199 -32.44 6.17 -2.71
CA GLU A 199 -33.56 5.35 -2.17
C GLU A 199 -34.38 4.56 -3.21
N PRO A 200 -34.75 5.09 -4.40
CA PRO A 200 -35.47 4.30 -5.40
C PRO A 200 -34.60 3.22 -6.07
N GLU A 201 -33.29 3.30 -5.92
CA GLU A 201 -32.33 2.34 -6.48
C GLU A 201 -31.97 1.24 -5.48
N PHE A 202 -31.80 1.59 -4.20
CA PHE A 202 -31.44 0.66 -3.15
C PHE A 202 -32.64 -0.16 -2.66
N CYS A 203 -32.62 -1.48 -2.89
CA CYS A 203 -33.71 -2.39 -2.55
C CYS A 203 -33.32 -3.54 -1.60
N GLY A 204 -32.11 -3.49 -1.01
CA GLY A 204 -31.59 -4.56 -0.14
C GLY A 204 -31.19 -5.84 -0.89
N PHE A 205 -30.65 -6.82 -0.18
CA PHE A 205 -30.30 -8.15 -0.72
C PHE A 205 -31.36 -9.19 -0.35
N THR A 206 -31.57 -10.16 -1.23
CA THR A 206 -32.47 -11.30 -0.95
C THR A 206 -31.84 -12.29 0.04
N GLU A 207 -32.64 -13.02 0.83
CA GLU A 207 -32.16 -13.93 1.91
C GLU A 207 -31.30 -15.12 1.42
N LEU A 208 -31.15 -15.31 0.10
CA LEU A 208 -30.41 -16.40 -0.51
C LEU A 208 -28.89 -16.15 -0.62
N VAL A 209 -28.39 -15.06 -0.04
CA VAL A 209 -26.95 -14.78 0.02
C VAL A 209 -26.27 -15.74 1.00
N PRO A 210 -25.14 -16.40 0.65
CA PRO A 210 -24.41 -17.26 1.57
C PRO A 210 -24.07 -16.52 2.87
N LEU A 211 -24.19 -17.21 4.01
CA LEU A 211 -23.95 -16.66 5.36
C LEU A 211 -22.65 -15.84 5.45
N THR A 212 -21.59 -16.24 4.75
CA THR A 212 -20.30 -15.51 4.70
C THR A 212 -20.39 -14.11 4.11
N MET A 213 -21.26 -13.88 3.13
CA MET A 213 -21.50 -12.54 2.55
C MET A 213 -22.46 -11.70 3.40
N GLN A 214 -23.40 -12.33 4.11
CA GLN A 214 -24.28 -11.65 5.07
C GLN A 214 -23.48 -11.00 6.21
N TYR A 215 -22.45 -11.68 6.73
CA TYR A 215 -21.56 -11.10 7.74
C TYR A 215 -20.77 -9.89 7.23
N THR A 216 -20.34 -9.86 5.97
CA THR A 216 -19.56 -8.75 5.42
C THR A 216 -20.42 -7.51 5.15
N ILE A 217 -21.67 -7.70 4.70
CA ILE A 217 -22.64 -6.61 4.51
C ILE A 217 -23.04 -5.99 5.85
N ASP A 218 -23.15 -6.77 6.92
CA ASP A 218 -23.44 -6.24 8.27
C ASP A 218 -22.22 -5.61 8.94
N LEU A 219 -20.99 -6.01 8.58
CA LEU A 219 -19.76 -5.37 9.08
C LEU A 219 -19.52 -3.99 8.47
N SER A 220 -19.81 -3.77 7.17
CA SER A 220 -19.72 -2.44 6.56
C SER A 220 -20.73 -1.44 7.17
N ARG A 221 -21.87 -1.92 7.66
CA ARG A 221 -22.82 -1.13 8.47
C ARG A 221 -22.27 -0.73 9.84
N HIS A 222 -21.36 -1.49 10.42
CA HIS A 222 -20.78 -1.20 11.75
C HIS A 222 -19.64 -0.17 11.71
N PHE A 223 -18.97 0.02 10.56
CA PHE A 223 -17.88 1.00 10.41
C PHE A 223 -18.31 2.33 9.79
N ALA A 224 -19.60 2.50 9.46
CA ALA A 224 -20.17 3.72 8.88
C ALA A 224 -20.88 4.64 9.90
N ASN A 225 -20.63 4.46 11.22
CA ASN A 225 -21.13 5.35 12.29
C ASN A 225 -19.99 6.10 12.98
#